data_AF-A0A0P8BIZ0-F1
#
_entry.id   AF-A0A0P8BIZ0-F1
#
_cell.length_a   1.000
_cell.length_b   1.000
_cell.length_c   1.000
_cell.angle_alpha   90.00
_cell.angle_beta   90.00
_cell.angle_gamma   90.00
#
_symmetry.space_group_name_H-M   'P 1'
#
loop_
_entity.id
_entity.type
_entity.pdbx_description
1 polymer ?
#
loop_
_entity_poly.entity_id
_entity_poly.type
_entity_poly.pdbx_seq_one_letter_code
_entity_poly.pdbx_strand_id
1 'polypeptide(L)'
;MSISDNWDGSEWGQKSNAHRRVLEFLTLDVQDNQDYITHLCHQINALEAGKISDCVCSGNAYYVSLLPETVTIENLIIDDEPIETISLHEFKEAILGWQRHLEH
;
A
#
# COMPACT_ATOMS: atom_id res chain seq x y z
N MET A 1 9.06 6.79 14.53
CA MET A 1 8.55 8.08 14.03
C MET A 1 7.04 8.07 14.21
N SER A 2 6.46 9.11 14.80
CA SER A 2 5.00 9.22 14.95
C SER A 2 4.41 9.71 13.65
N ILE A 3 3.64 8.85 12.98
CA ILE A 3 2.73 9.25 11.89
C ILE A 3 1.75 10.25 12.52
N SER A 4 1.73 11.50 12.05
CA SER A 4 0.88 12.57 12.61
C SER A 4 -0.60 12.15 12.59
N ASP A 5 -1.39 12.68 13.51
CA ASP A 5 -2.85 12.48 13.58
C ASP A 5 -3.61 13.06 12.37
N ASN A 6 -2.90 13.67 11.42
CA ASN A 6 -3.45 14.36 10.26
C ASN A 6 -2.82 13.81 8.99
N TRP A 7 -3.02 12.50 8.72
CA TRP A 7 -2.56 11.88 7.47
C TRP A 7 -3.36 12.46 6.30
N ASP A 8 -2.73 13.35 5.55
CA ASP A 8 -3.28 13.88 4.30
C ASP A 8 -2.86 12.95 3.15
N GLY A 9 -3.74 12.01 2.81
CA GLY A 9 -3.52 11.08 1.70
C GLY A 9 -3.29 11.78 0.36
N SER A 10 -3.87 12.97 0.14
CA SER A 10 -3.69 13.75 -1.08
C SER A 10 -2.29 14.36 -1.14
N GLU A 11 -1.81 15.00 -0.07
CA GLU A 11 -0.44 15.51 0.00
C GLU A 11 0.58 14.35 -0.10
N TRP A 12 0.33 13.24 0.60
CA TRP A 12 1.20 12.08 0.58
C TRP A 12 1.30 11.46 -0.82
N GLY A 13 0.18 11.32 -1.53
CA GLY A 13 0.12 10.76 -2.89
C GLY A 13 0.83 11.61 -3.95
N GLN A 14 1.11 12.88 -3.69
CA GLN A 14 1.79 13.78 -4.63
C GLN A 14 3.33 13.73 -4.54
N LYS A 15 3.89 13.00 -3.56
CA LYS A 15 5.35 12.96 -3.35
C LYS A 15 6.12 12.31 -4.50
N SER A 16 5.57 11.27 -5.11
CA SER A 16 6.15 10.59 -6.28
C SER A 16 5.10 9.75 -7.02
N ASN A 17 5.44 9.24 -8.21
CA ASN A 17 4.58 8.32 -8.92
C ASN A 17 4.25 7.06 -8.11
N ALA A 18 5.24 6.52 -7.38
CA ALA A 18 5.01 5.38 -6.50
C ALA A 18 4.01 5.69 -5.37
N HIS A 19 4.07 6.87 -4.78
CA HIS A 19 3.09 7.30 -3.77
C HIS A 19 1.70 7.47 -4.38
N ARG A 20 1.61 8.10 -5.55
CA ARG A 20 0.34 8.20 -6.31
C ARG A 20 -0.25 6.81 -6.56
N ARG A 21 0.59 5.86 -6.97
CA ARG A 21 0.21 4.49 -7.29
C ARG A 21 -0.30 3.72 -6.07
N VAL A 22 0.31 3.92 -4.91
CA VAL A 22 -0.21 3.39 -3.63
C VAL A 22 -1.59 3.97 -3.31
N LEU A 23 -1.78 5.28 -3.49
CA LEU A 23 -3.07 5.91 -3.23
C LEU A 23 -4.16 5.42 -4.19
N GLU A 24 -3.82 5.22 -5.47
CA GLU A 24 -4.72 4.63 -6.46
C GLU A 24 -5.13 3.19 -6.05
N PHE A 25 -4.18 2.35 -5.64
CA PHE A 25 -4.45 1.01 -5.10
C PHE A 25 -5.36 1.05 -3.87
N LEU A 26 -5.07 1.94 -2.92
CA LEU A 26 -5.91 2.12 -1.73
C LEU A 26 -7.35 2.51 -2.12
N THR A 27 -7.49 3.39 -3.09
CA THR A 27 -8.80 3.93 -3.51
C THR A 27 -9.60 2.93 -4.34
N LEU A 28 -8.96 2.18 -5.23
CA LEU A 28 -9.64 1.34 -6.22
C LEU A 28 -9.77 -0.12 -5.78
N ASP A 29 -8.84 -0.63 -4.98
CA ASP A 29 -8.76 -2.05 -4.64
C ASP A 29 -9.02 -2.31 -3.17
N VAL A 30 -8.48 -1.46 -2.29
CA VAL A 30 -8.65 -1.61 -0.83
C VAL A 30 -9.98 -1.05 -0.38
N GLN A 31 -10.33 0.18 -0.81
CA GLN A 31 -11.58 0.85 -0.48
C GLN A 31 -11.82 0.87 1.04
N ASP A 32 -13.05 0.64 1.49
CA ASP A 32 -13.44 0.56 2.91
C ASP A 32 -13.37 -0.87 3.48
N ASN A 33 -12.73 -1.81 2.76
CA ASN A 33 -12.69 -3.22 3.14
C ASN A 33 -11.73 -3.48 4.32
N GLN A 34 -12.28 -3.46 5.53
CA GLN A 34 -11.53 -3.67 6.78
C GLN A 34 -10.83 -5.03 6.87
N ASP A 35 -11.43 -6.09 6.32
CA ASP A 35 -10.81 -7.41 6.30
C ASP A 35 -9.56 -7.41 5.42
N TYR A 36 -9.61 -6.69 4.29
CA TYR A 36 -8.46 -6.59 3.39
C TYR A 36 -7.36 -5.69 3.95
N ILE A 37 -7.71 -4.58 4.60
CA ILE A 37 -6.75 -3.74 5.35
C ILE A 37 -6.05 -4.57 6.43
N THR A 38 -6.80 -5.34 7.20
CA THR A 38 -6.26 -6.23 8.25
C THR A 38 -5.35 -7.30 7.65
N HIS A 39 -5.73 -7.87 6.51
CA HIS A 39 -4.90 -8.83 5.78
C HIS A 39 -3.56 -8.22 5.37
N LEU A 40 -3.56 -7.03 4.75
CA LEU A 40 -2.34 -6.32 4.34
C LEU A 40 -1.43 -6.05 5.55
N CYS A 41 -1.99 -5.55 6.65
CA CYS A 41 -1.25 -5.34 7.90
C CYS A 41 -0.60 -6.64 8.42
N HIS A 42 -1.30 -7.77 8.37
CA HIS A 42 -0.74 -9.06 8.77
C HIS A 42 0.42 -9.51 7.86
N GLN A 43 0.31 -9.36 6.55
CA GLN A 43 1.37 -9.73 5.62
C GLN A 43 2.63 -8.88 5.82
N ILE A 44 2.46 -7.57 5.96
CA ILE A 44 3.56 -6.63 6.24
C ILE A 44 4.26 -7.02 7.54
N ASN A 45 3.51 -7.28 8.62
CA ASN A 45 4.10 -7.69 9.91
C ASN A 45 4.81 -9.05 9.81
N ALA A 46 4.33 -9.98 8.98
CA ALA A 46 4.98 -11.26 8.76
C ALA A 46 6.31 -11.12 7.98
N LEU A 47 6.36 -10.21 6.99
CA LEU A 47 7.58 -9.86 6.25
C LEU A 47 8.62 -9.21 7.18
N GLU A 48 8.23 -8.19 7.95
CA GLU A 48 9.12 -7.49 8.89
C GLU A 48 9.66 -8.44 9.97
N ALA A 49 8.86 -9.43 10.40
CA ALA A 49 9.28 -10.44 11.36
C ALA A 49 10.12 -11.58 10.74
N GLY A 50 10.37 -11.57 9.42
CA GLY A 50 11.08 -12.63 8.71
C GLY A 50 10.35 -13.98 8.69
N LYS A 51 9.03 -13.98 8.91
CA LYS A 51 8.21 -15.20 8.89
C LYS A 51 7.88 -15.66 7.47
N ILE A 52 7.85 -14.73 6.53
CA ILE A 52 7.69 -14.98 5.10
C ILE A 52 8.73 -14.16 4.33
N SER A 53 9.12 -14.64 3.15
CA SER A 53 10.10 -14.00 2.26
C SER A 53 9.48 -13.01 1.28
N ASP A 54 8.22 -13.24 0.94
CA ASP A 54 7.48 -12.50 -0.08
C ASP A 54 5.97 -12.74 0.10
N CYS A 55 5.18 -11.82 -0.41
CA CYS A 55 3.73 -11.96 -0.52
C CYS A 55 3.24 -11.21 -1.77
N VAL A 56 2.23 -11.76 -2.42
CA VAL A 56 1.53 -11.08 -3.51
C VAL A 56 0.13 -10.76 -3.04
N CYS A 57 -0.24 -9.49 -3.16
CA CYS A 57 -1.59 -8.99 -2.92
C CYS A 57 -2.11 -8.44 -4.25
N SER A 58 -3.15 -9.06 -4.80
CA SER A 58 -3.80 -8.57 -6.02
C SER A 58 -5.17 -8.05 -5.66
N GLY A 59 -5.52 -6.88 -6.18
CA GLY A 59 -6.90 -6.42 -6.22
C GLY A 59 -7.47 -6.47 -7.64
N ASN A 60 -8.47 -5.63 -7.89
CA ASN A 60 -9.17 -5.52 -9.16
C ASN A 60 -8.39 -4.71 -10.22
N ALA A 61 -7.63 -3.70 -9.82
CA ALA A 61 -6.94 -2.77 -10.71
C ALA A 61 -5.41 -2.81 -10.56
N TYR A 62 -4.89 -3.25 -9.41
CA TYR A 62 -3.44 -3.31 -9.20
C TYR A 62 -2.98 -4.67 -8.69
N TYR A 63 -1.78 -5.03 -9.16
CA TYR A 63 -0.99 -6.12 -8.65
C TYR A 63 0.12 -5.58 -7.75
N VAL A 64 0.18 -6.05 -6.50
CA VAL A 64 1.16 -5.62 -5.50
C VAL A 64 2.03 -6.79 -5.07
N SER A 65 3.34 -6.65 -5.24
CA SER A 65 4.33 -7.61 -4.73
C SER A 65 5.05 -7.00 -3.54
N LEU A 66 5.04 -7.70 -2.41
CA LEU A 66 5.66 -7.27 -1.16
C LEU A 66 6.90 -8.11 -0.89
N LEU A 67 8.03 -7.43 -0.73
CA LEU A 67 9.30 -7.98 -0.27
C LEU A 67 9.68 -7.30 1.07
N PRO A 68 10.64 -7.84 1.84
CA PRO A 68 10.99 -7.31 3.15
C PRO A 68 11.44 -5.85 3.16
N GLU A 69 11.97 -5.35 2.03
CA GLU A 69 12.47 -3.98 1.91
C GLU A 69 11.64 -3.11 0.95
N THR A 70 11.03 -3.73 -0.06
CA THR A 70 10.39 -3.03 -1.17
C THR A 70 9.02 -3.59 -1.49
N VAL A 71 8.19 -2.74 -2.08
CA VAL A 71 6.88 -3.08 -2.62
C VAL A 71 6.83 -2.59 -4.06
N THR A 72 6.43 -3.46 -4.99
CA THR A 72 6.19 -3.09 -6.38
C THR A 72 4.70 -3.05 -6.66
N ILE A 73 4.23 -2.05 -7.40
CA ILE A 73 2.81 -1.88 -7.73
C ILE A 73 2.66 -1.67 -9.23
N GLU A 74 1.91 -2.57 -9.85
CA GLU A 74 1.66 -2.64 -11.28
C GLU A 74 0.18 -2.34 -11.55
N ASN A 75 -0.09 -1.48 -12.55
CA ASN A 75 -1.44 -1.20 -13.02
C ASN A 75 -1.86 -2.30 -14.00
N LEU A 76 -2.97 -2.97 -13.71
CA LEU A 76 -3.50 -4.05 -14.55
C LEU A 76 -4.52 -3.57 -15.59
N ILE A 77 -4.91 -2.30 -15.55
CA ILE A 77 -5.95 -1.71 -16.39
C ILE A 77 -5.35 -0.94 -17.57
N ILE A 78 -4.22 -0.27 -17.35
CA ILE A 78 -3.55 0.55 -18.38
C ILE A 78 -2.26 -0.15 -18.80
N ASP A 79 -2.26 -0.64 -20.03
CA ASP A 79 -1.08 -1.22 -20.65
C ASP A 79 0.07 -0.19 -20.75
N ASP A 80 1.31 -0.68 -20.69
CA ASP A 80 2.57 0.09 -20.82
C ASP A 80 2.82 1.16 -19.72
N GLU A 81 2.07 1.15 -18.62
CA GLU A 81 2.46 1.95 -17.45
C GLU A 81 3.65 1.32 -16.71
N PRO A 82 4.58 2.13 -16.18
CA PRO A 82 5.71 1.62 -15.42
C PRO A 82 5.25 0.94 -14.12
N ILE A 83 5.93 -0.14 -13.77
CA ILE A 83 5.86 -0.72 -12.42
C ILE A 83 6.56 0.25 -11.47
N GLU A 84 5.82 0.76 -10.50
CA GLU A 84 6.37 1.66 -9.49
C GLU A 84 6.88 0.87 -8.30
N THR A 85 7.94 1.35 -7.65
CA THR A 85 8.53 0.72 -6.46
C THR A 85 8.58 1.72 -5.31
N ILE A 86 8.17 1.27 -4.12
CA ILE A 86 8.21 2.04 -2.88
C ILE A 86 8.81 1.18 -1.76
N SER A 87 9.29 1.78 -0.68
CA SER A 87 9.74 1.00 0.48
C SER A 87 8.57 0.31 1.19
N LEU A 88 8.80 -0.87 1.79
CA LEU A 88 7.79 -1.55 2.61
C LEU A 88 7.31 -0.65 3.77
N HIS A 89 8.23 0.16 4.32
CA HIS A 89 7.92 1.11 5.38
C HIS A 89 6.92 2.18 4.93
N GLU A 90 7.17 2.88 3.82
CA GLU A 90 6.23 3.89 3.31
C GLU A 90 4.91 3.28 2.87
N PHE A 91 4.92 2.07 2.30
CA PHE A 91 3.70 1.33 1.99
C PHE A 91 2.87 1.06 3.26
N LYS A 92 3.52 0.61 4.34
CA LYS A 92 2.88 0.39 5.65
C LYS A 92 2.30 1.69 6.22
N GLU A 93 3.03 2.80 6.12
CA GLU A 93 2.53 4.11 6.55
C GLU A 93 1.24 4.49 5.82
N ALA A 94 1.16 4.21 4.51
CA ALA A 94 -0.05 4.47 3.72
C ALA A 94 -1.22 3.57 4.12
N ILE A 95 -1.00 2.26 4.35
CA ILE A 95 -2.07 1.35 4.82
C ILE A 95 -2.62 1.81 6.18
N LEU A 96 -1.74 2.16 7.12
CA LEU A 96 -2.13 2.63 8.45
C LEU A 96 -2.83 4.00 8.40
N GLY A 97 -2.35 4.89 7.53
CA GLY A 97 -2.99 6.18 7.28
C GLY A 97 -4.41 6.01 6.73
N TRP A 98 -4.57 5.12 5.75
CA TRP A 98 -5.86 4.77 5.16
C TRP A 98 -6.83 4.17 6.18
N GLN A 99 -6.36 3.24 7.01
CA GLN A 99 -7.18 2.65 8.07
C GLN A 99 -7.75 3.73 9.01
N ARG A 100 -6.90 4.67 9.46
CA ARG A 100 -7.34 5.77 10.34
C ARG A 100 -8.27 6.76 9.64
N HIS A 101 -8.11 6.95 8.32
CA HIS A 101 -8.98 7.81 7.54
C HIS A 101 -10.42 7.25 7.49
N LEU A 102 -10.58 5.93 7.45
CA LEU A 102 -11.88 5.26 7.41
C LEU A 102 -12.56 5.14 8.78
N GLU A 103 -11.79 5.25 9.88
CA GLU A 103 -12.30 5.21 11.25
C GLU A 103 -12.93 6.54 11.73
N HIS A 104 -12.75 7.63 10.95
CA HIS A 104 -13.28 8.98 11.23
C HIS A 104 -14.42 9.37 10.28
#